data_AF-A0A946H526-F1
#
_entry.id   AF-A0A946H526-F1
#
_cell.length_a   1.000
_cell.length_b   1.000
_cell.length_c   1.000
_cell.angle_alpha   90.00
_cell.angle_beta   90.00
_cell.angle_gamma   90.00
#
_symmetry.space_group_name_H-M   'P 1'
#
loop_
_entity.id
_entity.type
_entity.pdbx_description
1 polymer ?
#
loop_
_entity_poly.entity_id
_entity_poly.type
_entity_poly.pdbx_seq_one_letter_code
_entity_poly.pdbx_strand_id
1 'polypeptide(L)'
;YLRLADLFFEDKNYEVAQAYYDSTARVVLKKHPQHDIIKAKNKSLTTLVENMRQIALQDSLQRIGKLSKEEQEQVVLEIIERLKAEEERVREERLQKQIQDAMLLANNAGKGGKFWVYNPQLKSSGFAEFKKKWGDREKEDNWRRSNKAEVMMVSMGGSDQDEEDSTSAEVAERYNPQTYLKNIPQTAEDYEKSNALIIKAIYGEGVVYKDELKDYKEATNSFKELIRRFPDAGLTPAAIYQLYRVGSLSSAVNAEQYKSLLLAEFPTSQYAQLIVDPNYLEKRKKEQDKLKDEYREYFKEYKRGNYQAVILKANEVAADTTMGEFRCQYLYLKALSIGRITPPVVNPEPFEKALTDVIRMCRSTEVGKEAQKTLDLMKNQTTVTGADEGESTYIYESGTPHFFIYVHDKSTGSINPIKMSVSNFNGNSFSSKGLVTSSNFLNTTKQLIMVKSFATKNEAMDYFIAFKVNKTSVKRYNKEDNFFVISGKNYASLLIEKEEAAYQAFFIKNYMD
;
A
#
# COMPACT_ATOMS: atom_id res chain seq x y z
N TYR A 1 -10.74 -31.04 21.38
CA TYR A 1 -9.93 -30.00 20.72
C TYR A 1 -8.64 -29.72 21.47
N LEU A 2 -8.67 -29.26 22.73
CA LEU A 2 -7.45 -28.93 23.49
C LEU A 2 -6.39 -30.04 23.48
N ARG A 3 -6.76 -31.29 23.82
CA ARG A 3 -5.80 -32.40 23.85
C ARG A 3 -5.16 -32.71 22.48
N LEU A 4 -5.90 -32.53 21.39
CA LEU A 4 -5.35 -32.67 20.03
C LEU A 4 -4.39 -31.51 19.73
N ALA A 5 -4.77 -30.29 20.13
CA ALA A 5 -3.93 -29.11 19.98
C ALA A 5 -2.58 -29.28 20.71
N ASP A 6 -2.61 -29.80 21.94
CA ASP A 6 -1.41 -30.09 22.73
C ASP A 6 -0.54 -31.16 22.05
N LEU A 7 -1.13 -32.24 21.53
CA LEU A 7 -0.40 -33.31 20.86
C LEU A 7 0.28 -32.81 19.58
N PHE A 8 -0.44 -32.09 18.71
CA PHE A 8 0.17 -31.51 17.51
C PHE A 8 1.23 -30.45 17.84
N PHE A 9 1.09 -29.75 18.97
CA PHE A 9 2.10 -28.82 19.45
C PHE A 9 3.37 -29.54 19.92
N GLU A 10 3.24 -30.66 20.63
CA GLU A 10 4.35 -31.51 21.04
C GLU A 10 5.09 -32.11 19.82
N ASP A 11 4.35 -32.48 18.78
CA ASP A 11 4.89 -32.96 17.49
C ASP A 11 5.45 -31.83 16.61
N LYS A 12 5.43 -30.57 17.08
CA LYS A 12 5.85 -29.37 16.34
C LYS A 12 5.08 -29.10 15.05
N ASN A 13 3.90 -29.69 14.89
CA ASN A 13 2.99 -29.38 13.81
C ASN A 13 2.16 -28.14 14.18
N TYR A 14 2.81 -26.98 14.18
CA TYR A 14 2.25 -25.73 14.70
C TYR A 14 1.04 -25.24 13.91
N GLU A 15 0.97 -25.49 12.60
CA GLU A 15 -0.18 -25.11 11.77
C GLU A 15 -1.45 -25.84 12.20
N VAL A 16 -1.36 -27.17 12.36
CA VAL A 16 -2.50 -27.99 12.79
C VAL A 16 -2.83 -27.72 14.25
N ALA A 17 -1.80 -27.57 15.10
CA ALA A 17 -1.99 -27.20 16.50
C ALA A 17 -2.74 -25.88 16.65
N GLN A 18 -2.37 -24.85 15.87
CA GLN A 18 -3.01 -23.53 15.87
C GLN A 18 -4.49 -23.62 15.50
N ALA A 19 -4.85 -24.39 14.47
CA ALA A 19 -6.25 -24.58 14.08
C ALA A 19 -7.10 -25.20 15.21
N TYR A 20 -6.54 -26.18 15.95
CA TYR A 20 -7.20 -26.77 17.10
C TYR A 20 -7.23 -25.87 18.34
N TYR A 21 -6.18 -25.08 18.58
CA TYR A 21 -6.17 -24.06 19.65
C TYR A 21 -7.18 -22.95 19.38
N ASP A 22 -7.32 -22.50 18.14
CA ASP A 22 -8.29 -21.49 17.76
C ASP A 22 -9.73 -21.98 17.96
N SER A 23 -10.01 -23.21 17.55
CA SER A 23 -11.30 -23.87 17.82
C SER A 23 -11.55 -24.02 19.33
N THR A 24 -10.52 -24.36 20.10
CA THR A 24 -10.62 -24.47 21.57
C THR A 24 -10.88 -23.11 22.21
N ALA A 25 -10.18 -22.06 21.77
CA ALA A 25 -10.29 -20.70 22.31
C ALA A 25 -11.67 -20.07 22.07
N ARG A 26 -12.36 -20.48 21.00
CA ARG A 26 -13.75 -20.08 20.70
C ARG A 26 -14.78 -20.72 21.61
N VAL A 27 -14.56 -21.96 22.04
CA VAL A 27 -15.55 -22.76 22.79
C VAL A 27 -15.28 -22.75 24.30
N VAL A 28 -14.04 -22.50 24.75
CA VAL A 28 -13.67 -22.53 26.17
C VAL A 28 -14.39 -21.43 26.97
N LEU A 29 -15.07 -21.84 28.05
CA LEU A 29 -15.79 -20.93 28.94
C LEU A 29 -14.83 -20.04 29.74
N LYS A 30 -15.20 -18.78 29.99
CA LYS A 30 -14.40 -17.84 30.81
C LYS A 30 -14.08 -18.36 32.22
N LYS A 31 -14.95 -19.21 32.79
CA LYS A 31 -14.76 -19.83 34.11
C LYS A 31 -13.77 -21.01 34.10
N HIS A 32 -13.32 -21.45 32.93
CA HIS A 32 -12.38 -22.56 32.84
C HIS A 32 -11.02 -22.13 33.42
N PRO A 33 -10.40 -22.89 34.34
CA PRO A 33 -9.16 -22.48 35.01
C PRO A 33 -7.99 -22.16 34.05
N GLN A 34 -7.96 -22.79 32.87
CA GLN A 34 -6.92 -22.59 31.86
C GLN A 34 -7.32 -21.63 30.73
N HIS A 35 -8.47 -20.94 30.83
CA HIS A 35 -8.98 -20.08 29.75
C HIS A 35 -7.93 -19.07 29.25
N ASP A 36 -7.26 -18.36 30.17
CA ASP A 36 -6.31 -17.31 29.80
C ASP A 36 -5.02 -17.88 29.22
N ILE A 37 -4.55 -19.02 29.75
CA ILE A 37 -3.38 -19.75 29.24
C ILE A 37 -3.64 -20.23 27.81
N ILE A 38 -4.82 -20.82 27.55
CA ILE A 38 -5.19 -21.30 26.21
C ILE A 38 -5.25 -20.13 25.22
N LYS A 39 -5.81 -18.99 25.62
CA LYS A 39 -5.87 -17.81 24.74
C LYS A 39 -4.50 -17.21 24.47
N ALA A 40 -3.63 -17.10 25.48
CA ALA A 40 -2.26 -16.62 25.30
C ALA A 40 -1.45 -17.57 24.39
N LYS A 41 -1.60 -18.88 24.58
CA LYS A 41 -0.95 -19.90 23.74
C LYS A 41 -1.48 -19.86 22.30
N ASN A 42 -2.79 -19.73 22.10
CA ASN A 42 -3.38 -19.55 20.77
C ASN A 42 -2.82 -18.31 20.08
N LYS A 43 -2.78 -17.16 20.78
CA LYS A 43 -2.23 -15.92 20.22
C LYS A 43 -0.77 -16.08 19.78
N SER A 44 0.05 -16.66 20.64
CA SER A 44 1.48 -16.89 20.36
C SER A 44 1.67 -17.84 19.17
N LEU A 45 0.87 -18.92 19.11
CA LEU A 45 0.90 -19.86 18.00
C LEU A 45 0.41 -19.27 16.68
N THR A 46 -0.62 -18.43 16.72
CA THR A 46 -1.07 -17.68 15.54
C THR A 46 0.06 -16.83 14.99
N THR A 47 0.75 -16.05 15.84
CA THR A 47 1.90 -15.25 15.41
C THR A 47 3.04 -16.12 14.88
N LEU A 48 3.32 -17.27 15.49
CA LEU A 48 4.33 -18.21 14.99
C LEU A 48 3.98 -18.72 13.59
N VAL A 49 2.76 -19.21 13.40
CA VAL A 49 2.27 -19.77 12.13
C VAL A 49 2.20 -18.70 11.03
N GLU A 50 1.81 -17.46 11.38
CA GLU A 50 1.85 -16.33 10.44
C GLU A 50 3.27 -16.07 9.92
N ASN A 51 4.27 -16.07 10.81
CA ASN A 51 5.67 -15.91 10.40
C ASN A 51 6.14 -17.08 9.52
N MET A 52 5.83 -18.33 9.91
CA MET A 52 6.17 -19.53 9.13
C MET A 52 5.58 -19.49 7.72
N ARG A 53 4.29 -19.14 7.62
CA ARG A 53 3.60 -19.01 6.33
C ARG A 53 4.18 -17.89 5.49
N GLN A 54 4.55 -16.77 6.10
CA GLN A 54 5.19 -15.67 5.40
C GLN A 54 6.55 -16.10 4.82
N ILE A 55 7.38 -16.83 5.58
CA ILE A 55 8.66 -17.35 5.09
C ILE A 55 8.41 -18.32 3.93
N ALA A 56 7.53 -19.31 4.12
CA ALA A 56 7.23 -20.32 3.10
C ALA A 56 6.66 -19.72 1.81
N LEU A 57 5.79 -18.71 1.95
CA LEU A 57 5.22 -17.96 0.82
C LEU A 57 6.31 -17.22 0.06
N GLN A 58 7.12 -16.41 0.76
CA GLN A 58 8.16 -15.61 0.12
C GLN A 58 9.25 -16.50 -0.52
N ASP A 59 9.66 -17.58 0.14
CA ASP A 59 10.61 -18.56 -0.43
C ASP A 59 10.04 -19.22 -1.69
N SER A 60 8.75 -19.53 -1.70
CA SER A 60 8.07 -20.08 -2.88
C SER A 60 8.01 -19.06 -4.03
N LEU A 61 7.64 -17.81 -3.73
CA LEU A 61 7.59 -16.72 -4.71
C LEU A 61 8.97 -16.44 -5.31
N GLN A 62 10.01 -16.37 -4.49
CA GLN A 62 11.38 -16.19 -4.96
C GLN A 62 11.89 -17.38 -5.77
N ARG A 63 11.50 -18.62 -5.41
CA ARG A 63 11.84 -19.81 -6.21
C ARG A 63 11.18 -19.75 -7.58
N ILE A 64 9.90 -19.38 -7.64
CA ILE A 64 9.17 -19.25 -8.91
C ILE A 64 9.74 -18.08 -9.74
N GLY A 65 10.09 -16.96 -9.11
CA GLY A 65 10.69 -15.81 -9.81
C GLY A 65 12.05 -16.07 -10.46
N LYS A 66 12.73 -17.18 -10.10
CA LYS A 66 13.98 -17.63 -10.74
C LYS A 66 13.77 -18.50 -11.98
N LEU A 67 12.54 -18.94 -12.23
CA LEU A 67 12.17 -19.74 -13.40
C LEU A 67 11.99 -18.86 -14.66
N SER A 68 11.95 -19.46 -15.84
CA SER A 68 11.61 -18.75 -17.08
C SER A 68 10.17 -18.23 -17.04
N LYS A 69 9.81 -17.25 -17.89
CA LYS A 69 8.43 -16.72 -17.91
C LYS A 69 7.40 -17.79 -18.25
N GLU A 70 7.75 -18.70 -19.16
CA GLU A 70 6.92 -19.82 -19.57
C GLU A 70 6.74 -20.82 -18.43
N GLU A 71 7.80 -21.13 -17.69
CA GLU A 71 7.73 -21.99 -16.50
C GLU A 71 6.93 -21.35 -15.36
N GLN A 72 7.06 -20.03 -15.16
CA GLN A 72 6.25 -19.28 -14.19
C GLN A 72 4.76 -19.39 -14.50
N GLU A 73 4.38 -19.20 -15.77
CA GLU A 73 2.99 -19.34 -16.22
C GLU A 73 2.46 -20.76 -16.00
N GLN A 74 3.26 -21.79 -16.32
CA GLN A 74 2.87 -23.19 -16.08
C GLN A 74 2.63 -23.48 -14.60
N VAL A 75 3.53 -23.03 -13.71
CA VAL A 75 3.37 -23.22 -12.26
C VAL A 75 2.12 -22.51 -11.75
N VAL A 76 1.85 -21.28 -12.22
CA VAL A 76 0.63 -20.54 -11.85
C VAL A 76 -0.63 -21.27 -12.32
N LEU A 77 -0.64 -21.81 -13.54
CA LEU A 77 -1.76 -22.60 -14.06
C LEU A 77 -1.99 -23.86 -13.23
N GLU A 78 -0.93 -24.59 -12.89
CA GLU A 78 -1.03 -25.80 -12.04
C GLU A 78 -1.59 -25.46 -10.65
N ILE A 79 -1.17 -24.35 -10.06
CA ILE A 79 -1.71 -23.86 -8.78
C ILE A 79 -3.20 -23.55 -8.91
N ILE A 80 -3.61 -22.87 -9.97
CA ILE A 80 -5.03 -22.54 -10.21
C ILE A 80 -5.86 -23.80 -10.42
N GLU A 81 -5.36 -24.79 -11.15
CA GLU A 81 -6.04 -26.08 -11.33
C GLU A 81 -6.17 -26.83 -10.00
N ARG A 82 -5.10 -26.85 -9.19
CA ARG A 82 -5.13 -27.46 -7.86
C ARG A 82 -6.12 -26.76 -6.93
N LEU A 83 -6.19 -25.42 -6.98
CA LEU A 83 -7.16 -24.63 -6.22
C LEU A 83 -8.59 -24.96 -6.64
N LYS A 84 -8.86 -25.03 -7.95
CA LYS A 84 -10.19 -25.42 -8.47
C LYS A 84 -10.58 -26.83 -8.03
N ALA A 85 -9.66 -27.78 -8.12
CA ALA A 85 -9.91 -29.16 -7.71
C ALA A 85 -10.15 -29.28 -6.20
N GLU A 86 -9.39 -28.55 -5.39
CA GLU A 86 -9.58 -28.51 -3.94
C GLU A 86 -10.91 -27.87 -3.55
N GLU A 87 -11.28 -26.76 -4.16
CA GLU A 87 -12.56 -26.10 -3.90
C GLU A 87 -13.74 -26.97 -4.33
N GLU A 88 -13.63 -27.72 -5.43
CA GLU A 88 -14.64 -28.71 -5.81
C GLU A 88 -14.74 -29.81 -4.76
N ARG A 89 -13.60 -30.38 -4.33
CA ARG A 89 -13.58 -31.41 -3.29
C ARG A 89 -14.21 -30.93 -1.98
N VAL A 90 -13.85 -29.74 -1.52
CA VAL A 90 -14.42 -29.12 -0.31
C VAL A 90 -15.92 -28.87 -0.48
N ARG A 91 -16.37 -28.45 -1.67
CA ARG A 91 -17.80 -28.28 -1.98
C ARG A 91 -18.54 -29.61 -1.92
N GLU A 92 -17.98 -30.67 -2.52
CA GLU A 92 -18.54 -32.01 -2.47
C GLU A 92 -18.61 -32.55 -1.05
N GLU A 93 -17.55 -32.41 -0.25
CA GLU A 93 -17.53 -32.82 1.16
C GLU A 93 -18.56 -32.07 2.00
N ARG A 94 -18.69 -30.74 1.79
CA ARG A 94 -19.73 -29.93 2.45
C ARG A 94 -21.13 -30.40 2.06
N LEU A 95 -21.34 -30.68 0.77
CA LEU A 95 -22.61 -31.18 0.25
C LEU A 95 -22.95 -32.54 0.88
N GLN A 96 -21.97 -33.45 0.94
CA GLN A 96 -22.14 -34.76 1.57
C GLN A 96 -22.48 -34.64 3.06
N LYS A 97 -21.78 -33.78 3.81
CA LYS A 97 -22.10 -33.51 5.21
C LYS A 97 -23.51 -32.95 5.41
N GLN A 98 -23.92 -31.97 4.61
CA GLN A 98 -25.28 -31.42 4.68
C GLN A 98 -26.36 -32.49 4.39
N ILE A 99 -26.12 -33.35 3.40
CA ILE A 99 -27.04 -34.45 3.08
C ILE A 99 -27.08 -35.46 4.25
N GLN A 100 -25.93 -35.79 4.83
CA GLN A 100 -25.83 -36.71 5.96
C GLN A 100 -26.55 -36.16 7.21
N ASP A 101 -26.36 -34.88 7.53
CA ASP A 101 -27.04 -34.19 8.63
C ASP A 101 -28.57 -34.14 8.40
N ALA A 102 -29.01 -33.84 7.18
CA ALA A 102 -30.42 -33.88 6.81
C ALA A 102 -31.03 -35.28 6.95
N MET A 103 -30.28 -36.34 6.61
CA MET A 103 -30.72 -37.73 6.79
C MET A 103 -30.79 -38.13 8.27
N LEU A 104 -29.83 -37.70 9.09
CA LEU A 104 -29.86 -37.91 10.55
C LEU A 104 -31.06 -37.22 11.21
N LEU A 105 -31.35 -35.97 10.82
CA LEU A 105 -32.53 -35.23 11.29
C LEU A 105 -33.84 -35.90 10.88
N ALA A 106 -33.89 -36.54 9.71
CA ALA A 106 -35.07 -37.28 9.25
C ALA A 106 -35.29 -38.58 10.03
N ASN A 107 -34.22 -39.32 10.33
CA ASN A 107 -34.32 -40.56 11.12
C ASN A 107 -34.72 -40.30 12.58
N ASN A 108 -34.40 -39.13 13.15
CA ASN A 108 -34.79 -38.74 14.51
C ASN A 108 -36.16 -38.07 14.60
N ALA A 109 -36.75 -37.65 13.49
CA ALA A 109 -38.08 -37.06 13.46
C ALA A 109 -39.12 -38.14 13.17
N GLY A 110 -39.95 -38.47 14.18
CA GLY A 110 -40.97 -39.53 14.08
C GLY A 110 -41.94 -39.39 12.89
N LYS A 111 -42.72 -40.45 12.61
CA LYS A 111 -43.64 -40.53 11.46
C LYS A 111 -44.61 -39.33 11.40
N GLY A 112 -44.26 -38.35 10.58
CA GLY A 112 -45.08 -37.17 10.31
C GLY A 112 -46.21 -37.42 9.31
N GLY A 113 -47.05 -36.40 9.09
CA GLY A 113 -48.29 -36.48 8.31
C GLY A 113 -48.09 -36.81 6.82
N LYS A 114 -49.19 -37.14 6.11
CA LYS A 114 -49.16 -37.59 4.69
C LYS A 114 -48.69 -36.50 3.71
N PHE A 115 -48.81 -35.23 4.05
CA PHE A 115 -48.37 -34.11 3.21
C PHE A 115 -46.85 -33.93 3.32
N TRP A 116 -46.16 -33.84 2.19
CA TRP A 116 -44.68 -33.91 2.10
C TRP A 116 -43.94 -32.90 2.99
N VAL A 117 -44.51 -31.70 3.22
CA VAL A 117 -43.95 -30.67 4.11
C VAL A 117 -43.89 -31.13 5.57
N TYR A 118 -44.84 -31.97 5.98
CA TYR A 118 -44.97 -32.51 7.33
C TYR A 118 -44.42 -33.94 7.46
N ASN A 119 -43.80 -34.48 6.41
CA ASN A 119 -43.13 -35.77 6.44
C ASN A 119 -41.61 -35.55 6.41
N PRO A 120 -40.91 -35.72 7.56
CA PRO A 120 -39.47 -35.49 7.64
C PRO A 120 -38.64 -36.31 6.66
N GLN A 121 -39.07 -37.55 6.35
CA GLN A 121 -38.38 -38.44 5.42
C GLN A 121 -38.49 -37.93 3.97
N LEU A 122 -39.70 -37.54 3.54
CA LEU A 122 -39.91 -36.97 2.20
C LEU A 122 -39.21 -35.61 2.05
N LYS A 123 -39.22 -34.78 3.10
CA LYS A 123 -38.56 -33.48 3.12
C LYS A 123 -37.03 -33.61 2.99
N SER A 124 -36.43 -34.54 3.74
CA SER A 124 -34.98 -34.78 3.69
C SER A 124 -34.53 -35.44 2.39
N SER A 125 -35.28 -36.44 1.90
CA SER A 125 -35.05 -37.03 0.57
C SER A 125 -35.15 -35.98 -0.55
N GLY A 126 -36.19 -35.15 -0.54
CA GLY A 126 -36.36 -34.07 -1.50
C GLY A 126 -35.27 -33.00 -1.41
N PHE A 127 -34.79 -32.68 -0.20
CA PHE A 127 -33.65 -31.79 0.01
C PHE A 127 -32.36 -32.37 -0.58
N ALA A 128 -32.08 -33.66 -0.33
CA ALA A 128 -30.90 -34.33 -0.88
C ALA A 128 -30.94 -34.39 -2.43
N GLU A 129 -32.09 -34.73 -3.02
CA GLU A 129 -32.25 -34.71 -4.48
C GLU A 129 -32.10 -33.30 -5.07
N PHE A 130 -32.66 -32.30 -4.41
CA PHE A 130 -32.54 -30.90 -4.82
C PHE A 130 -31.07 -30.46 -4.81
N LYS A 131 -30.37 -30.70 -3.71
CA LYS A 131 -28.95 -30.38 -3.55
C LYS A 131 -28.07 -31.11 -4.56
N LYS A 132 -28.35 -32.39 -4.83
CA LYS A 132 -27.65 -33.18 -5.85
C LYS A 132 -27.85 -32.63 -7.27
N LYS A 133 -29.06 -32.16 -7.60
CA LYS A 133 -29.36 -31.64 -8.95
C LYS A 133 -28.93 -30.18 -9.15
N TRP A 134 -28.96 -29.37 -8.09
CA TRP A 134 -28.87 -27.92 -8.23
C TRP A 134 -27.77 -27.24 -7.40
N GLY A 135 -27.13 -27.95 -6.46
CA GLY A 135 -26.09 -27.42 -5.57
C GLY A 135 -26.63 -26.49 -4.46
N ASP A 136 -25.74 -25.67 -3.90
CA ASP A 136 -26.12 -24.54 -3.04
C ASP A 136 -26.75 -23.44 -3.91
N ARG A 137 -28.05 -23.18 -3.71
CA ARG A 137 -28.78 -22.11 -4.39
C ARG A 137 -29.31 -21.15 -3.34
N GLU A 138 -29.11 -19.87 -3.59
CA GLU A 138 -29.67 -18.80 -2.78
C GLU A 138 -31.20 -18.74 -2.93
N LYS A 139 -31.85 -18.17 -1.92
CA LYS A 139 -33.31 -18.04 -1.90
C LYS A 139 -33.69 -16.76 -2.63
N GLU A 140 -33.95 -16.90 -3.91
CA GLU A 140 -34.29 -15.79 -4.80
C GLU A 140 -35.26 -16.24 -5.91
N ASP A 141 -35.93 -15.27 -6.52
CA ASP A 141 -36.84 -15.53 -7.63
C ASP A 141 -36.05 -15.96 -8.88
N ASN A 142 -36.64 -16.84 -9.68
CA ASN A 142 -36.02 -17.38 -10.90
C ASN A 142 -34.68 -18.14 -10.69
N TRP A 143 -34.42 -18.66 -9.49
CA TRP A 143 -33.18 -19.38 -9.13
C TRP A 143 -32.81 -20.57 -10.06
N ARG A 144 -33.74 -21.06 -10.89
CA ARG A 144 -33.54 -22.16 -11.85
C ARG A 144 -32.95 -21.76 -13.20
N ARG A 145 -32.72 -20.47 -13.48
CA ARG A 145 -32.22 -20.00 -14.79
C ARG A 145 -30.68 -19.89 -14.81
N SER A 146 -30.05 -20.42 -15.86
CA SER A 146 -28.59 -20.46 -16.04
C SER A 146 -27.96 -19.14 -16.50
N ASN A 147 -28.73 -18.21 -17.07
CA ASN A 147 -28.24 -16.92 -17.56
C ASN A 147 -29.18 -15.80 -17.11
N LYS A 148 -28.73 -14.97 -16.15
CA LYS A 148 -29.55 -13.92 -15.52
C LYS A 148 -29.37 -12.52 -16.12
N ALA A 149 -28.35 -12.31 -16.95
CA ALA A 149 -28.01 -10.99 -17.51
C ALA A 149 -29.13 -10.37 -18.36
N GLU A 150 -30.00 -11.19 -18.96
CA GLU A 150 -31.05 -10.72 -19.86
C GLU A 150 -32.35 -10.27 -19.15
N VAL A 151 -32.54 -10.65 -17.87
CA VAL A 151 -33.77 -10.34 -17.11
C VAL A 151 -33.64 -9.05 -16.27
N MET A 152 -32.42 -8.57 -16.01
CA MET A 152 -32.20 -7.28 -15.33
C MET A 152 -32.75 -6.07 -16.12
N MET A 153 -32.99 -6.20 -17.43
CA MET A 153 -33.57 -5.11 -18.23
C MET A 153 -35.11 -5.00 -18.12
N VAL A 154 -35.79 -6.01 -17.58
CA VAL A 154 -37.26 -6.06 -17.51
C VAL A 154 -37.80 -5.78 -16.09
N SER A 155 -36.92 -5.63 -15.09
CA SER A 155 -37.30 -5.40 -13.69
C SER A 155 -36.86 -4.05 -13.11
N MET A 156 -36.65 -3.05 -13.97
CA MET A 156 -36.46 -1.63 -13.55
C MET A 156 -37.81 -0.98 -13.25
N GLY A 157 -38.44 -1.42 -12.17
CA GLY A 157 -39.73 -0.91 -11.69
C GLY A 157 -39.99 -1.33 -10.25
N GLY A 158 -39.04 -1.07 -9.35
CA GLY A 158 -39.19 -1.34 -7.93
C GLY A 158 -37.93 -0.95 -7.17
N SER A 159 -38.01 0.18 -6.45
CA SER A 159 -37.05 0.58 -5.42
C SER A 159 -37.05 -0.45 -4.29
N ASP A 160 -35.90 -1.08 -4.02
CA ASP A 160 -35.22 -1.00 -2.72
C ASP A 160 -33.99 -1.89 -2.64
N GLN A 161 -32.99 -1.34 -1.96
CA GLN A 161 -31.86 -1.95 -1.24
C GLN A 161 -30.66 -2.48 -2.03
N ASP A 162 -29.59 -1.68 -1.91
CA ASP A 162 -28.18 -2.07 -1.89
C ASP A 162 -27.95 -3.28 -0.95
N GLU A 163 -27.61 -4.42 -1.53
CA GLU A 163 -26.63 -5.34 -0.93
C GLU A 163 -25.55 -5.60 -1.99
N GLU A 164 -24.31 -5.30 -1.61
CA GLU A 164 -23.10 -5.50 -2.40
C GLU A 164 -22.92 -6.98 -2.76
N ASP A 165 -23.10 -7.33 -4.03
CA ASP A 165 -22.56 -8.58 -4.60
C ASP A 165 -21.03 -8.46 -4.74
N SER A 166 -20.32 -8.62 -3.61
CA SER A 166 -18.86 -8.68 -3.56
C SER A 166 -18.28 -10.06 -3.90
N THR A 167 -19.12 -11.08 -4.09
CA THR A 167 -18.65 -12.47 -4.21
C THR A 167 -18.27 -12.89 -5.62
N SER A 168 -18.92 -12.33 -6.65
CA SER A 168 -18.66 -12.71 -8.04
C SER A 168 -17.35 -12.15 -8.60
N ALA A 169 -16.94 -10.94 -8.19
CA ALA A 169 -15.69 -10.31 -8.58
C ALA A 169 -14.46 -10.96 -7.92
N GLU A 170 -14.54 -11.29 -6.63
CA GLU A 170 -13.44 -11.91 -5.86
C GLU A 170 -13.12 -13.34 -6.35
N VAL A 171 -14.15 -14.10 -6.78
CA VAL A 171 -13.99 -15.42 -7.39
C VAL A 171 -13.37 -15.34 -8.79
N ALA A 172 -13.71 -14.31 -9.58
CA ALA A 172 -13.13 -14.10 -10.91
C ALA A 172 -11.63 -13.73 -10.84
N GLU A 173 -11.21 -12.96 -9.83
CA GLU A 173 -9.80 -12.62 -9.62
C GLU A 173 -8.97 -13.79 -9.09
N ARG A 174 -9.55 -14.68 -8.29
CA ARG A 174 -8.88 -15.86 -7.70
C ARG A 174 -8.41 -16.88 -8.74
N TYR A 175 -9.12 -17.01 -9.87
CA TYR A 175 -8.71 -17.91 -10.95
C TYR A 175 -7.97 -17.20 -12.09
N ASN A 176 -7.66 -15.93 -11.94
CA ASN A 176 -6.95 -15.16 -12.96
C ASN A 176 -5.43 -15.35 -12.82
N PRO A 177 -4.73 -15.95 -13.81
CA PRO A 177 -3.28 -16.14 -13.77
C PRO A 177 -2.50 -14.83 -13.57
N GLN A 178 -3.00 -13.72 -14.12
CA GLN A 178 -2.34 -12.41 -14.02
C GLN A 178 -2.27 -11.90 -12.58
N THR A 179 -3.18 -12.30 -11.70
CA THR A 179 -3.16 -11.93 -10.28
C THR A 179 -1.94 -12.53 -9.58
N TYR A 180 -1.62 -13.79 -9.87
CA TYR A 180 -0.47 -14.48 -9.26
C TYR A 180 0.85 -14.02 -9.86
N LEU A 181 0.91 -13.80 -11.18
CA LEU A 181 2.11 -13.34 -11.87
C LEU A 181 2.61 -11.98 -11.39
N LYS A 182 1.71 -11.07 -10.97
CA LYS A 182 2.06 -9.77 -10.39
C LYS A 182 2.80 -9.86 -9.06
N ASN A 183 2.55 -10.92 -8.29
CA ASN A 183 3.13 -11.08 -6.95
C ASN A 183 4.48 -11.81 -6.97
N ILE A 184 4.91 -12.32 -8.14
CA ILE A 184 6.21 -12.96 -8.31
C ILE A 184 7.28 -11.86 -8.44
N PRO A 185 8.34 -11.86 -7.61
CA PRO A 185 9.44 -10.91 -7.71
C PRO A 185 10.12 -10.97 -9.08
N GLN A 186 10.20 -9.83 -9.77
CA GLN A 186 10.83 -9.74 -11.11
C GLN A 186 12.10 -8.88 -11.12
N THR A 187 12.18 -7.91 -10.21
CA THR A 187 13.31 -6.97 -10.12
C THR A 187 14.13 -7.20 -8.85
N ALA A 188 15.38 -6.75 -8.84
CA ALA A 188 16.21 -6.80 -7.63
C ALA A 188 15.54 -6.10 -6.44
N GLU A 189 14.81 -5.01 -6.66
CA GLU A 189 14.06 -4.30 -5.62
C GLU A 189 12.93 -5.17 -5.03
N ASP A 190 12.25 -5.98 -5.85
CA ASP A 190 11.21 -6.89 -5.38
C ASP A 190 11.79 -8.01 -4.53
N TYR A 191 12.96 -8.54 -4.91
CA TYR A 191 13.69 -9.51 -4.10
C TYR A 191 14.14 -8.92 -2.76
N GLU A 192 14.62 -7.67 -2.73
CA GLU A 192 14.96 -6.99 -1.47
C GLU A 192 13.75 -6.80 -0.56
N LYS A 193 12.58 -6.41 -1.11
CA LYS A 193 11.32 -6.34 -0.35
C LYS A 193 10.91 -7.71 0.20
N SER A 194 11.00 -8.74 -0.63
CA SER A 194 10.71 -10.12 -0.23
C SER A 194 11.67 -10.61 0.87
N ASN A 195 12.97 -10.35 0.74
CA ASN A 195 13.99 -10.63 1.74
C ASN A 195 13.69 -9.91 3.05
N ALA A 196 13.30 -8.63 3.01
CA ALA A 196 12.92 -7.87 4.21
C ALA A 196 11.74 -8.51 4.95
N LEU A 197 10.75 -9.06 4.23
CA LEU A 197 9.64 -9.80 4.83
C LEU A 197 10.11 -11.11 5.48
N ILE A 198 10.99 -11.86 4.81
CA ILE A 198 11.57 -13.11 5.34
C ILE A 198 12.39 -12.82 6.60
N ILE A 199 13.29 -11.82 6.55
CA ILE A 199 14.14 -11.41 7.68
C ILE A 199 13.27 -11.08 8.91
N LYS A 200 12.22 -10.29 8.71
CA LYS A 200 11.29 -9.91 9.78
C LYS A 200 10.57 -11.14 10.35
N ALA A 201 10.10 -12.04 9.48
CA ALA A 201 9.38 -13.24 9.90
C ALA A 201 10.29 -14.22 10.67
N ILE A 202 11.50 -14.52 10.18
CA ILE A 202 12.46 -15.40 10.88
C ILE A 202 12.83 -14.83 12.25
N TYR A 203 13.08 -13.51 12.33
CA TYR A 203 13.32 -12.87 13.62
C TYR A 203 12.11 -12.97 14.55
N GLY A 204 10.90 -12.79 14.00
CA GLY A 204 9.64 -12.96 14.71
C GLY A 204 9.45 -14.36 15.29
N GLU A 205 9.73 -15.41 14.52
CA GLU A 205 9.71 -16.80 15.00
C GLU A 205 10.66 -16.99 16.19
N GLY A 206 11.91 -16.54 16.05
CA GLY A 206 12.91 -16.67 17.12
C GLY A 206 12.49 -15.95 18.40
N VAL A 207 11.83 -14.79 18.29
CA VAL A 207 11.26 -14.07 19.43
C VAL A 207 10.11 -14.84 20.07
N VAL A 208 9.16 -15.34 19.28
CA VAL A 208 8.03 -16.14 19.79
C VAL A 208 8.52 -17.42 20.47
N TYR A 209 9.47 -18.14 19.87
CA TYR A 209 10.08 -19.31 20.47
C TYR A 209 10.75 -19.00 21.81
N LYS A 210 11.49 -17.89 21.90
CA LYS A 210 12.23 -17.52 23.11
C LYS A 210 11.34 -16.99 24.23
N ASP A 211 10.50 -16.01 23.92
CA ASP A 211 9.76 -15.22 24.92
C ASP A 211 8.42 -15.87 25.29
N GLU A 212 7.69 -16.41 24.30
CA GLU A 212 6.34 -16.98 24.52
C GLU A 212 6.39 -18.49 24.79
N LEU A 213 7.11 -19.25 23.94
CA LEU A 213 7.13 -20.72 24.03
C LEU A 213 8.25 -21.26 24.93
N LYS A 214 9.26 -20.43 25.24
CA LYS A 214 10.48 -20.80 25.97
C LYS A 214 11.21 -22.01 25.35
N ASP A 215 11.04 -22.23 24.05
CA ASP A 215 11.80 -23.21 23.28
C ASP A 215 13.10 -22.56 22.80
N TYR A 216 14.08 -22.54 23.68
CA TYR A 216 15.38 -21.92 23.41
C TYR A 216 16.16 -22.60 22.27
N LYS A 217 15.87 -23.87 21.98
CA LYS A 217 16.51 -24.60 20.89
C LYS A 217 15.99 -24.10 19.54
N GLU A 218 14.67 -24.06 19.37
CA GLU A 218 14.09 -23.54 18.13
C GLU A 218 14.33 -22.04 17.96
N ALA A 219 14.32 -21.26 19.06
CA ALA A 219 14.73 -19.85 19.01
C ALA A 219 16.16 -19.70 18.47
N THR A 220 17.08 -20.54 18.95
CA THR A 220 18.48 -20.55 18.48
C THR A 220 18.56 -20.89 16.99
N ASN A 221 17.78 -21.86 16.53
CA ASN A 221 17.74 -22.26 15.12
C ASN A 221 17.25 -21.10 14.24
N SER A 222 16.13 -20.46 14.58
CA SER A 222 15.60 -19.32 13.82
C SER A 222 16.59 -18.16 13.74
N PHE A 223 17.21 -17.76 14.86
CA PHE A 223 18.19 -16.66 14.83
C PHE A 223 19.47 -17.02 14.06
N LYS A 224 19.95 -18.27 14.16
CA LYS A 224 21.08 -18.75 13.35
C LYS A 224 20.73 -18.74 11.86
N GLU A 225 19.51 -19.13 11.50
CA GLU A 225 19.05 -19.13 10.12
C GLU A 225 19.00 -17.72 9.55
N LEU A 226 18.56 -16.73 10.32
CA LEU A 226 18.61 -15.32 9.92
C LEU A 226 20.05 -14.89 9.61
N ILE A 227 20.98 -15.15 10.52
CA ILE A 227 22.40 -14.78 10.35
C ILE A 227 23.01 -15.48 9.14
N ARG A 228 22.67 -16.77 8.94
CA ARG A 228 23.19 -17.58 7.83
C ARG A 228 22.66 -17.10 6.47
N ARG A 229 21.37 -16.79 6.38
CA ARG A 229 20.72 -16.37 5.12
C ARG A 229 20.98 -14.90 4.79
N PHE A 230 21.10 -14.05 5.81
CA PHE A 230 21.13 -12.60 5.66
C PHE A 230 22.18 -11.95 6.57
N PRO A 231 23.49 -12.21 6.37
CA PRO A 231 24.54 -11.68 7.25
C PRO A 231 24.57 -10.15 7.33
N ASP A 232 24.25 -9.46 6.24
CA ASP A 232 24.31 -8.00 6.15
C ASP A 232 22.97 -7.30 6.44
N ALA A 233 21.94 -8.04 6.86
CA ALA A 233 20.65 -7.46 7.17
C ALA A 233 20.71 -6.55 8.41
N GLY A 234 19.91 -5.47 8.41
CA GLY A 234 19.82 -4.56 9.56
C GLY A 234 19.35 -5.23 10.86
N LEU A 235 18.67 -6.38 10.78
CA LEU A 235 18.26 -7.17 11.95
C LEU A 235 19.32 -8.20 12.40
N THR A 236 20.40 -8.41 11.67
CA THR A 236 21.43 -9.39 12.03
C THR A 236 22.12 -9.07 13.36
N PRO A 237 22.51 -7.82 13.65
CA PRO A 237 23.02 -7.45 14.97
C PRO A 237 22.00 -7.74 16.09
N ALA A 238 20.70 -7.57 15.80
CA ALA A 238 19.63 -7.89 16.74
C ALA A 238 19.55 -9.40 16.98
N ALA A 239 19.61 -10.22 15.93
CA ALA A 239 19.56 -11.68 16.03
C ALA A 239 20.76 -12.25 16.81
N ILE A 240 21.97 -11.73 16.55
CA ILE A 240 23.18 -12.09 17.30
C ILE A 240 23.02 -11.72 18.79
N TYR A 241 22.47 -10.53 19.08
CA TYR A 241 22.17 -10.14 20.46
C TYR A 241 21.13 -11.04 21.12
N GLN A 242 20.09 -11.49 20.39
CA GLN A 242 19.15 -12.46 20.92
C GLN A 242 19.82 -13.80 21.22
N LEU A 243 20.77 -14.27 20.39
CA LEU A 243 21.54 -15.48 20.68
C LEU A 243 22.40 -15.35 21.95
N TYR A 244 23.04 -14.20 22.16
CA TYR A 244 23.71 -13.89 23.44
C TYR A 244 22.75 -13.99 24.63
N ARG A 245 21.54 -13.42 24.50
CA ARG A 245 20.51 -13.50 25.54
C ARG A 245 20.02 -14.92 25.77
N VAL A 246 19.78 -15.71 24.71
CA VAL A 246 19.38 -17.12 24.83
C VAL A 246 20.45 -17.91 25.57
N GLY A 247 21.74 -17.70 25.26
CA GLY A 247 22.85 -18.37 25.95
C GLY A 247 22.99 -17.98 27.43
N SER A 248 22.47 -16.80 27.81
CA SER A 248 22.41 -16.38 29.21
C SER A 248 21.24 -17.01 29.98
N LEU A 249 20.21 -17.47 29.27
CA LEU A 249 19.01 -18.10 29.83
C LEU A 249 19.07 -19.64 29.79
N SER A 250 19.92 -20.20 28.93
CA SER A 250 19.92 -21.60 28.55
C SER A 250 21.29 -22.03 28.02
N SER A 251 21.65 -23.30 28.22
CA SER A 251 22.86 -23.91 27.64
C SER A 251 22.73 -24.24 26.14
N ALA A 252 21.60 -23.91 25.50
CA ALA A 252 21.36 -24.17 24.07
C ALA A 252 22.37 -23.48 23.14
N VAL A 253 23.04 -22.41 23.61
CA VAL A 253 24.01 -21.65 22.82
C VAL A 253 25.06 -20.99 23.72
N ASN A 254 26.30 -20.85 23.23
CA ASN A 254 27.37 -20.19 23.98
C ASN A 254 27.22 -18.67 23.91
N ALA A 255 26.85 -18.03 25.01
CA ALA A 255 26.65 -16.58 25.08
C ALA A 255 27.92 -15.78 24.71
N GLU A 256 29.08 -16.15 25.24
CA GLU A 256 30.32 -15.39 25.04
C GLU A 256 30.80 -15.38 23.58
N GLN A 257 30.49 -16.44 22.82
CA GLN A 257 30.75 -16.49 21.39
C GLN A 257 30.00 -15.37 20.64
N TYR A 258 28.69 -15.24 20.89
CA TYR A 258 27.86 -14.24 20.18
C TYR A 258 28.08 -12.83 20.68
N LYS A 259 28.42 -12.66 21.96
CA LYS A 259 28.89 -11.38 22.50
C LYS A 259 30.14 -10.91 21.77
N SER A 260 31.15 -11.77 21.67
CA SER A 260 32.40 -11.44 20.98
C SER A 260 32.18 -11.13 19.50
N LEU A 261 31.33 -11.93 18.83
CA LEU A 261 30.94 -11.69 17.44
C LEU A 261 30.26 -10.33 17.25
N LEU A 262 29.31 -9.97 18.11
CA LEU A 262 28.59 -8.70 18.00
C LEU A 262 29.51 -7.49 18.18
N LEU A 263 30.44 -7.57 19.12
CA LEU A 263 31.39 -6.49 19.41
C LEU A 263 32.47 -6.37 18.31
N ALA A 264 32.85 -7.47 17.66
CA ALA A 264 33.84 -7.47 16.60
C ALA A 264 33.27 -6.99 15.25
N GLU A 265 32.14 -7.55 14.82
CA GLU A 265 31.57 -7.30 13.49
C GLU A 265 30.62 -6.09 13.47
N PHE A 266 29.96 -5.78 14.59
CA PHE A 266 28.95 -4.72 14.66
C PHE A 266 29.15 -3.74 15.85
N PRO A 267 30.35 -3.18 16.06
CA PRO A 267 30.68 -2.37 17.24
C PRO A 267 29.82 -1.10 17.39
N THR A 268 29.37 -0.52 16.29
CA THR A 268 28.53 0.69 16.27
C THR A 268 27.04 0.39 16.41
N SER A 269 26.63 -0.88 16.40
CA SER A 269 25.23 -1.25 16.53
C SER A 269 24.69 -0.91 17.92
N GLN A 270 23.40 -0.55 17.99
CA GLN A 270 22.74 -0.29 19.28
C GLN A 270 22.85 -1.48 20.25
N TYR A 271 22.95 -2.70 19.73
CA TYR A 271 23.02 -3.92 20.52
C TYR A 271 24.43 -4.16 21.08
N ALA A 272 25.48 -3.87 20.31
CA ALA A 272 26.84 -3.85 20.82
C ALA A 272 26.99 -2.83 21.95
N GLN A 273 26.44 -1.62 21.77
CA GLN A 273 26.45 -0.58 22.79
C GLN A 273 25.67 -0.98 24.05
N LEU A 274 24.54 -1.67 23.90
CA LEU A 274 23.77 -2.23 25.03
C LEU A 274 24.53 -3.29 25.83
N ILE A 275 25.40 -4.07 25.18
CA ILE A 275 26.26 -5.04 25.89
C ILE A 275 27.31 -4.31 26.73
N VAL A 276 27.90 -3.24 26.19
CA VAL A 276 28.94 -2.45 26.87
C VAL A 276 28.36 -1.59 27.99
N ASP A 277 27.24 -0.93 27.74
CA ASP A 277 26.53 -0.06 28.68
C ASP A 277 25.02 -0.37 28.67
N PRO A 278 24.50 -1.05 29.71
CA PRO A 278 23.07 -1.31 29.86
C PRO A 278 22.20 -0.05 29.85
N ASN A 279 22.75 1.11 30.24
CA ASN A 279 22.06 2.40 30.27
C ASN A 279 22.18 3.20 28.95
N TYR A 280 22.79 2.62 27.91
CA TYR A 280 22.99 3.29 26.62
C TYR A 280 21.69 3.86 26.04
N LEU A 281 20.61 3.06 26.05
CA LEU A 281 19.30 3.51 25.53
C LEU A 281 18.73 4.68 26.33
N GLU A 282 18.92 4.70 27.65
CA GLU A 282 18.44 5.80 28.49
C GLU A 282 19.23 7.09 28.21
N LYS A 283 20.56 7.00 28.08
CA LYS A 283 21.42 8.14 27.69
C LYS A 283 21.03 8.69 26.32
N ARG A 284 20.88 7.81 25.33
CA ARG A 284 20.42 8.15 23.98
C ARG A 284 19.05 8.81 23.95
N LYS A 285 18.12 8.33 24.79
CA LYS A 285 16.80 8.94 24.94
C LYS A 285 16.89 10.33 25.57
N LYS A 286 17.67 10.49 26.65
CA LYS A 286 17.90 11.80 27.29
C LYS A 286 18.47 12.83 26.31
N GLU A 287 19.39 12.40 25.44
CA GLU A 287 19.95 13.25 24.40
C GLU A 287 18.91 13.65 23.34
N GLN A 288 18.08 12.71 22.87
CA GLN A 288 16.96 13.03 21.98
C GLN A 288 15.91 13.95 22.63
N ASP A 289 15.60 13.73 23.90
CA ASP A 289 14.66 14.55 24.65
C ASP A 289 15.21 15.99 24.82
N LYS A 290 16.52 16.14 25.04
CA LYS A 290 17.20 17.44 25.04
C LYS A 290 17.06 18.17 23.70
N LEU A 291 17.27 17.48 22.58
CA LEU A 291 17.10 18.07 21.24
C LEU A 291 15.65 18.49 20.98
N LYS A 292 14.67 17.70 21.44
CA LYS A 292 13.24 18.02 21.37
C LYS A 292 12.90 19.26 22.18
N ASP A 293 13.42 19.36 23.40
CA ASP A 293 13.17 20.50 24.27
C ASP A 293 13.81 21.78 23.71
N GLU A 294 15.01 21.69 23.13
CA GLU A 294 15.65 22.81 22.44
C GLU A 294 14.83 23.29 21.23
N TYR A 295 14.34 22.38 20.38
CA TYR A 295 13.44 22.75 19.28
C TYR A 295 12.15 23.41 19.79
N ARG A 296 11.58 22.89 20.88
CA ARG A 296 10.38 23.46 21.51
C ARG A 296 10.63 24.89 21.99
N GLU A 297 11.82 25.19 22.49
CA GLU A 297 12.22 26.53 22.90
C GLU A 297 12.24 27.50 21.72
N TYR A 298 12.93 27.16 20.63
CA TYR A 298 12.96 28.03 19.44
C TYR A 298 11.59 28.18 18.75
N PHE A 299 10.72 27.16 18.85
CA PHE A 299 9.34 27.30 18.42
C PHE A 299 8.54 28.30 19.28
N LYS A 300 8.82 28.39 20.59
CA LYS A 300 8.24 29.44 21.45
C LYS A 300 8.78 30.82 21.06
N GLU A 301 10.07 30.93 20.74
CA GLU A 301 10.67 32.18 20.27
C GLU A 301 10.03 32.66 18.96
N TYR A 302 9.78 31.75 18.01
CA TYR A 302 8.98 32.05 16.82
C TYR A 302 7.60 32.61 17.18
N LYS A 303 6.87 31.95 18.11
CA LYS A 303 5.55 32.42 18.56
C LYS A 303 5.58 33.77 19.26
N ARG A 304 6.69 34.13 19.91
CA ARG A 304 6.92 35.42 20.58
C ARG A 304 7.31 36.53 19.61
N GLY A 305 7.56 36.22 18.34
CA GLY A 305 7.99 37.18 17.33
C GLY A 305 9.51 37.35 17.25
N ASN A 306 10.29 36.54 17.96
CA ASN A 306 11.76 36.60 17.96
C ASN A 306 12.35 35.85 16.74
N TYR A 307 11.92 36.24 15.55
CA TYR A 307 12.21 35.58 14.28
C TYR A 307 13.72 35.53 13.96
N GLN A 308 14.48 36.56 14.32
CA GLN A 308 15.92 36.61 14.06
C GLN A 308 16.70 35.52 14.82
N ALA A 309 16.35 35.27 16.09
CA ALA A 309 16.98 34.23 16.88
C ALA A 309 16.72 32.83 16.30
N VAL A 310 15.50 32.61 15.79
CA VAL A 310 15.09 31.37 15.14
C VAL A 310 15.85 31.15 13.84
N ILE A 311 16.03 32.19 13.02
CA ILE A 311 16.79 32.12 11.76
C ILE A 311 18.26 31.79 12.04
N LEU A 312 18.88 32.41 13.05
CA LEU A 312 20.26 32.14 13.42
C LEU A 312 20.46 30.69 13.85
N LYS A 313 19.61 30.17 14.73
CA LYS A 313 19.69 28.77 15.16
C LYS A 313 19.45 27.81 14.00
N ALA A 314 18.47 28.11 13.14
CA ALA A 314 18.22 27.26 11.98
C ALA A 314 19.39 27.23 10.99
N ASN A 315 20.17 28.32 10.87
CA ASN A 315 21.40 28.32 10.07
C ASN A 315 22.50 27.44 10.67
N GLU A 316 22.67 27.47 12.00
CA GLU A 316 23.58 26.58 12.73
C GLU A 316 23.20 25.10 12.51
N VAL A 317 21.92 24.77 12.71
CA VAL A 317 21.40 23.41 12.50
C VAL A 317 21.47 22.99 11.02
N ALA A 318 21.36 23.93 10.08
CA ALA A 318 21.48 23.62 8.66
C ALA A 318 22.92 23.22 8.27
N ALA A 319 23.93 23.79 8.95
CA ALA A 319 25.35 23.51 8.75
C ALA A 319 25.78 22.20 9.42
N ASP A 320 25.16 21.82 10.54
CA ASP A 320 25.43 20.57 11.24
C ASP A 320 24.62 19.40 10.65
N THR A 321 25.32 18.47 9.99
CA THR A 321 24.69 17.27 9.39
C THR A 321 24.33 16.19 10.42
N THR A 322 24.79 16.31 11.67
CA THR A 322 24.54 15.33 12.74
C THR A 322 23.17 15.50 13.43
N MET A 323 22.53 16.66 13.28
CA MET A 323 21.23 17.02 13.87
C MET A 323 20.02 16.45 13.11
N GLY A 324 20.22 15.36 12.37
CA GLY A 324 19.37 14.87 11.27
C GLY A 324 17.87 14.69 11.54
N GLU A 325 17.43 14.58 12.80
CA GLU A 325 16.02 14.41 13.17
C GLU A 325 15.20 15.72 13.15
N PHE A 326 15.81 16.86 13.51
CA PHE A 326 15.12 18.17 13.60
C PHE A 326 15.52 19.16 12.51
N ARG A 327 16.50 18.79 11.67
CA ARG A 327 17.07 19.68 10.65
C ARG A 327 16.02 20.27 9.72
N CYS A 328 15.13 19.43 9.19
CA CYS A 328 14.07 19.87 8.28
C CYS A 328 13.04 20.77 8.96
N GLN A 329 12.74 20.52 10.23
CA GLN A 329 11.82 21.30 11.05
C GLN A 329 12.39 22.70 11.32
N TYR A 330 13.70 22.81 11.61
CA TYR A 330 14.39 24.09 11.75
C TYR A 330 14.43 24.87 10.43
N LEU A 331 14.72 24.21 9.29
CA LEU A 331 14.70 24.85 7.98
C LEU A 331 13.30 25.40 7.63
N TYR A 332 12.25 24.65 7.94
CA TYR A 332 10.88 25.12 7.74
C TYR A 332 10.53 26.29 8.68
N LEU A 333 10.90 26.20 9.96
CA LEU A 333 10.67 27.28 10.92
C LEU A 333 11.42 28.57 10.54
N LYS A 334 12.61 28.45 9.93
CA LYS A 334 13.33 29.55 9.30
C LYS A 334 12.54 30.18 8.17
N ALA A 335 12.01 29.37 7.24
CA ALA A 335 11.18 29.89 6.15
C ALA A 335 9.99 30.68 6.69
N LEU A 336 9.25 30.13 7.65
CA LEU A 336 8.13 30.83 8.30
C LEU A 336 8.56 32.13 8.98
N SER A 337 9.73 32.15 9.64
CA SER A 337 10.29 33.34 10.27
C SER A 337 10.62 34.43 9.23
N ILE A 338 11.17 34.05 8.07
CA ILE A 338 11.43 34.97 6.97
C ILE A 338 10.11 35.56 6.43
N GLY A 339 9.08 34.73 6.24
CA GLY A 339 7.75 35.20 5.80
C GLY A 339 7.04 36.10 6.82
N ARG A 340 7.46 36.10 8.09
CA ARG A 340 6.97 37.04 9.11
C ARG A 340 7.74 38.36 9.13
N ILE A 341 9.06 38.32 8.88
CA ILE A 341 9.91 39.52 8.80
C ILE A 341 9.64 40.31 7.52
N THR A 342 9.53 39.59 6.40
CA THR A 342 9.22 40.15 5.09
C THR A 342 7.93 39.48 4.61
N PRO A 343 6.77 40.07 4.95
CA PRO A 343 5.48 39.54 4.53
C PRO A 343 5.44 39.39 3.01
N PRO A 344 4.85 38.29 2.48
CA PRO A 344 4.83 38.04 1.04
C PRO A 344 4.11 39.12 0.23
N VAL A 345 3.16 39.81 0.87
CA VAL A 345 2.46 40.98 0.29
C VAL A 345 3.43 42.14 -0.01
N VAL A 346 4.53 42.25 0.75
CA VAL A 346 5.54 43.31 0.58
C VAL A 346 6.61 42.87 -0.40
N ASN A 347 7.17 41.66 -0.18
CA ASN A 347 8.12 41.05 -1.12
C ASN A 347 8.05 39.52 -0.97
N PRO A 348 7.55 38.79 -1.98
CA PRO A 348 7.42 37.34 -1.91
C PRO A 348 8.76 36.61 -2.04
N GLU A 349 9.75 37.18 -2.74
CA GLU A 349 10.97 36.48 -3.14
C GLU A 349 11.74 35.82 -1.99
N PRO A 350 11.98 36.50 -0.83
CA PRO A 350 12.75 35.89 0.26
C PRO A 350 12.06 34.69 0.88
N PHE A 351 10.73 34.71 0.97
CA PHE A 351 9.95 33.62 1.53
C PHE A 351 9.82 32.47 0.53
N GLU A 352 9.57 32.75 -0.74
CA GLU A 352 9.52 31.76 -1.82
C GLU A 352 10.85 30.99 -1.95
N LYS A 353 11.98 31.71 -1.90
CA LYS A 353 13.31 31.10 -1.92
C LYS A 353 13.51 30.17 -0.72
N ALA A 354 13.13 30.61 0.47
CA ALA A 354 13.27 29.81 1.68
C ALA A 354 12.39 28.55 1.65
N LEU A 355 11.15 28.63 1.14
CA LEU A 355 10.28 27.47 0.95
C LEU A 355 10.85 26.50 -0.10
N THR A 356 11.40 27.03 -1.21
CA THR A 356 12.03 26.23 -2.27
C THR A 356 13.24 25.45 -1.75
N ASP A 357 14.07 26.07 -0.88
CA ASP A 357 15.17 25.38 -0.23
C ASP A 357 14.71 24.23 0.66
N VAL A 358 13.61 24.42 1.42
CA VAL A 358 12.99 23.35 2.22
C VAL A 358 12.52 22.21 1.32
N ILE A 359 11.83 22.51 0.21
CA ILE A 359 11.34 21.50 -0.74
C ILE A 359 12.50 20.71 -1.36
N ARG A 360 13.59 21.39 -1.70
CA ARG A 360 14.80 20.76 -2.26
C ARG A 360 15.49 19.84 -1.27
N MET A 361 15.64 20.27 -0.02
CA MET A 361 16.41 19.54 1.00
C MET A 361 15.58 18.51 1.77
N CYS A 362 14.26 18.67 1.82
CA CYS A 362 13.37 17.91 2.70
C CYS A 362 12.14 17.34 1.96
N ARG A 363 12.26 17.08 0.65
CA ARG A 363 11.17 16.65 -0.26
C ARG A 363 10.31 15.50 0.27
N SER A 364 10.91 14.50 0.89
CA SER A 364 10.22 13.28 1.38
C SER A 364 9.61 13.43 2.79
N THR A 365 9.82 14.58 3.44
CA THR A 365 9.36 14.82 4.81
C THR A 365 8.00 15.54 4.82
N GLU A 366 7.29 15.46 5.93
CA GLU A 366 6.00 16.16 6.09
C GLU A 366 6.14 17.68 5.97
N VAL A 367 7.22 18.25 6.50
CA VAL A 367 7.49 19.70 6.36
C VAL A 367 7.80 20.10 4.91
N GLY A 368 8.36 19.20 4.11
CA GLY A 368 8.55 19.44 2.67
C GLY A 368 7.23 19.56 1.91
N LYS A 369 6.25 18.71 2.26
CA LYS A 369 4.89 18.78 1.69
C LYS A 369 4.15 20.04 2.11
N GLU A 370 4.24 20.42 3.39
CA GLU A 370 3.65 21.66 3.89
C GLU A 370 4.29 22.92 3.27
N ALA A 371 5.61 22.91 3.05
CA ALA A 371 6.29 23.98 2.33
C ALA A 371 5.79 24.13 0.89
N GLN A 372 5.59 23.02 0.17
CA GLN A 372 5.01 23.03 -1.18
C GLN A 372 3.59 23.60 -1.17
N LYS A 373 2.74 23.16 -0.23
CA LYS A 373 1.36 23.66 -0.10
C LYS A 373 1.32 25.16 0.17
N THR A 374 2.22 25.67 1.01
CA THR A 374 2.31 27.10 1.31
C THR A 374 2.70 27.91 0.08
N LEU A 375 3.69 27.43 -0.69
CA LEU A 375 4.12 28.06 -1.93
C LEU A 375 2.99 28.10 -2.98
N ASP A 376 2.22 27.01 -3.09
CA ASP A 376 1.05 26.95 -3.97
C ASP A 376 0.00 28.00 -3.58
N LEU A 377 -0.35 28.09 -2.29
CA LEU A 377 -1.33 29.08 -1.81
C LEU A 377 -0.91 30.52 -2.11
N MET A 378 0.38 30.83 -2.00
CA MET A 378 0.91 32.15 -2.33
C MET A 378 0.72 32.48 -3.80
N LYS A 379 1.10 31.57 -4.69
CA LYS A 379 0.91 31.74 -6.14
C LYS A 379 -0.57 31.89 -6.49
N ASN A 380 -1.45 31.18 -5.78
CA ASN A 380 -2.89 31.26 -6.01
C ASN A 380 -3.46 32.61 -5.61
N GLN A 381 -3.01 33.19 -4.49
CA GLN A 381 -3.42 34.53 -4.09
C GLN A 381 -3.04 35.56 -5.16
N THR A 382 -1.83 35.47 -5.73
CA THR A 382 -1.41 36.33 -6.84
C THR A 382 -2.29 36.16 -8.09
N THR A 383 -2.73 34.94 -8.40
CA THR A 383 -3.64 34.69 -9.53
C THR A 383 -5.05 35.22 -9.29
N VAL A 384 -5.54 35.17 -8.05
CA VAL A 384 -6.86 35.70 -7.67
C VAL A 384 -6.86 37.23 -7.63
N THR A 385 -5.79 37.88 -7.13
CA THR A 385 -5.68 39.34 -7.19
C THR A 385 -5.61 39.86 -8.63
N GLY A 386 -4.90 39.14 -9.52
CA GLY A 386 -4.92 39.45 -10.94
C GLY A 386 -6.30 39.24 -11.58
N ALA A 387 -7.11 38.30 -11.08
CA ALA A 387 -8.49 38.10 -11.52
C ALA A 387 -9.40 39.27 -11.16
N ASP A 388 -9.27 39.80 -9.93
CA ASP A 388 -10.03 40.96 -9.45
C ASP A 388 -9.63 42.26 -10.20
N GLU A 389 -8.40 42.34 -10.70
CA GLU A 389 -7.90 43.41 -11.59
C GLU A 389 -8.30 43.19 -13.07
N GLY A 390 -8.98 42.07 -13.39
CA GLY A 390 -9.49 41.74 -14.73
C GLY A 390 -8.47 41.06 -15.66
N GLU A 391 -7.34 40.59 -15.14
CA GLU A 391 -6.23 40.04 -15.94
C GLU A 391 -6.36 38.54 -16.27
N SER A 392 -6.96 37.72 -15.39
CA SER A 392 -7.08 36.26 -15.61
C SER A 392 -8.03 35.58 -14.63
N THR A 393 -8.89 34.69 -15.11
CA THR A 393 -9.79 33.83 -14.30
C THR A 393 -9.16 32.50 -13.88
N TYR A 394 -7.95 32.21 -14.36
CA TYR A 394 -7.24 30.94 -14.10
C TYR A 394 -6.49 30.96 -12.76
N ILE A 395 -6.50 29.83 -12.07
CA ILE A 395 -5.94 29.65 -10.72
C ILE A 395 -4.77 28.67 -10.78
N TYR A 396 -3.63 29.00 -10.16
CA TYR A 396 -2.52 28.04 -10.08
C TYR A 396 -2.90 26.89 -9.13
N GLU A 397 -2.54 25.65 -9.42
CA GLU A 397 -2.69 24.55 -8.46
C GLU A 397 -1.59 23.54 -8.80
N SER A 398 -0.78 23.05 -7.85
CA SER A 398 0.27 22.06 -8.18
C SER A 398 -0.03 20.66 -7.65
N GLY A 399 -0.76 20.58 -6.53
CA GLY A 399 -1.14 19.33 -5.86
C GLY A 399 -2.46 18.71 -6.32
N THR A 400 -3.09 19.23 -7.37
CA THR A 400 -4.34 18.67 -7.92
C THR A 400 -4.06 17.82 -9.17
N PRO A 401 -5.01 16.98 -9.61
CA PRO A 401 -4.87 16.27 -10.87
C PRO A 401 -4.76 17.23 -12.05
N HIS A 402 -3.77 16.99 -12.90
CA HIS A 402 -3.47 17.80 -14.09
C HIS A 402 -3.65 17.00 -15.36
N PHE A 403 -4.02 17.66 -16.44
CA PHE A 403 -4.19 17.10 -17.77
C PHE A 403 -3.15 17.69 -18.71
N PHE A 404 -2.75 16.91 -19.71
CA PHE A 404 -2.04 17.45 -20.86
C PHE A 404 -3.06 17.72 -21.97
N ILE A 405 -3.01 18.93 -22.53
CA ILE A 405 -3.88 19.36 -23.63
C ILE A 405 -3.02 19.65 -24.85
N TYR A 406 -3.43 19.10 -25.98
CA TYR A 406 -2.99 19.52 -27.30
C TYR A 406 -4.13 20.25 -28.01
N VAL A 407 -3.85 21.41 -28.59
CA VAL A 407 -4.80 22.23 -29.33
C VAL A 407 -4.60 22.04 -30.82
N HIS A 408 -5.69 21.70 -31.50
CA HIS A 408 -5.73 21.45 -32.93
C HIS A 408 -6.64 22.46 -33.61
N ASP A 409 -6.10 23.20 -34.59
CA ASP A 409 -6.89 24.04 -35.47
C ASP A 409 -7.40 23.23 -36.67
N LYS A 410 -8.73 23.19 -36.85
CA LYS A 410 -9.37 22.44 -37.94
C LYS A 410 -8.90 22.86 -39.33
N SER A 411 -8.48 24.11 -39.51
CA SER A 411 -7.93 24.58 -40.80
C SER A 411 -6.66 23.85 -41.20
N THR A 412 -5.95 23.25 -40.24
CA THR A 412 -4.68 22.55 -40.46
C THR A 412 -4.83 21.06 -40.77
N GLY A 413 -6.07 20.53 -40.78
CA GLY A 413 -6.37 19.16 -41.18
C GLY A 413 -7.19 18.37 -40.17
N SER A 414 -7.20 17.04 -40.31
CA SER A 414 -7.92 16.13 -39.40
C SER A 414 -7.20 15.97 -38.06
N ILE A 415 -7.97 15.89 -36.96
CA ILE A 415 -7.44 15.60 -35.62
C ILE A 415 -7.01 14.14 -35.43
N ASN A 416 -7.52 13.22 -36.25
CA ASN A 416 -7.33 11.78 -36.04
C ASN A 416 -5.85 11.33 -36.15
N PRO A 417 -5.05 11.79 -37.15
CA PRO A 417 -3.62 11.50 -37.19
C PRO A 417 -2.86 11.97 -35.94
N ILE A 418 -3.28 13.09 -35.36
CA ILE A 418 -2.67 13.65 -34.15
C ILE A 418 -3.01 12.77 -32.95
N LYS A 419 -4.30 12.43 -32.77
CA LYS A 419 -4.72 11.48 -31.72
C LYS A 419 -3.98 10.16 -31.79
N MET A 420 -3.83 9.59 -32.98
CA MET A 420 -3.06 8.34 -33.18
C MET A 420 -1.60 8.52 -32.78
N SER A 421 -1.00 9.66 -33.09
CA SER A 421 0.38 9.97 -32.74
C SER A 421 0.57 10.15 -31.23
N VAL A 422 -0.37 10.83 -30.56
CA VAL A 422 -0.39 10.96 -29.09
C VAL A 422 -0.62 9.61 -28.42
N SER A 423 -1.54 8.79 -28.94
CA SER A 423 -1.81 7.44 -28.41
C SER A 423 -0.59 6.52 -28.56
N ASN A 424 0.08 6.55 -29.72
CA ASN A 424 1.32 5.82 -29.93
C ASN A 424 2.44 6.30 -29.00
N PHE A 425 2.54 7.61 -28.77
CA PHE A 425 3.49 8.17 -27.81
C PHE A 425 3.22 7.69 -26.38
N ASN A 426 1.95 7.66 -25.97
CA ASN A 426 1.53 7.11 -24.68
C ASN A 426 1.90 5.64 -24.54
N GLY A 427 1.60 4.81 -25.55
CA GLY A 427 1.93 3.40 -25.55
C GLY A 427 3.43 3.13 -25.54
N ASN A 428 4.22 3.91 -26.26
CA ASN A 428 5.67 3.69 -26.36
C ASN A 428 6.45 4.23 -25.16
N SER A 429 6.03 5.37 -24.60
CA SER A 429 6.81 6.10 -23.58
C SER A 429 6.21 6.01 -22.18
N PHE A 430 4.94 5.62 -22.05
CA PHE A 430 4.18 5.62 -20.80
C PHE A 430 3.23 4.40 -20.66
N SER A 431 3.60 3.24 -21.22
CA SER A 431 2.78 2.01 -21.23
C SER A 431 2.28 1.58 -19.84
N SER A 432 3.11 1.73 -18.81
CA SER A 432 2.79 1.38 -17.42
C SER A 432 1.75 2.30 -16.77
N LYS A 433 1.47 3.48 -17.36
CA LYS A 433 0.56 4.48 -16.79
C LYS A 433 -0.89 4.35 -17.28
N GLY A 434 -1.17 3.50 -18.28
CA GLY A 434 -2.52 3.31 -18.81
C GLY A 434 -3.20 4.61 -19.27
N LEU A 435 -2.42 5.51 -19.91
CA LEU A 435 -2.90 6.83 -20.34
C LEU A 435 -3.91 6.71 -21.49
N VAL A 436 -5.04 7.39 -21.35
CA VAL A 436 -6.12 7.44 -22.36
C VAL A 436 -6.21 8.85 -22.93
N THR A 437 -6.50 8.95 -24.22
CA THR A 437 -6.75 10.22 -24.91
C THR A 437 -8.23 10.42 -25.19
N SER A 438 -8.78 11.58 -24.85
CA SER A 438 -10.11 12.03 -25.28
C SER A 438 -10.00 13.28 -26.16
N SER A 439 -11.10 13.69 -26.77
CA SER A 439 -11.13 14.98 -27.49
C SER A 439 -12.43 15.70 -27.31
N ASN A 440 -12.35 17.02 -27.18
CA ASN A 440 -13.49 17.91 -27.07
C ASN A 440 -13.29 19.10 -28.02
N PHE A 441 -14.37 19.83 -28.32
CA PHE A 441 -14.26 21.10 -29.03
C PHE A 441 -14.00 22.22 -28.01
N LEU A 442 -13.04 23.09 -28.31
CA LEU A 442 -12.91 24.36 -27.59
C LEU A 442 -13.92 25.36 -28.17
N ASN A 443 -13.95 25.46 -29.49
CA ASN A 443 -14.88 26.32 -30.23
C ASN A 443 -15.15 25.75 -31.64
N THR A 444 -15.72 26.56 -32.53
CA THR A 444 -16.05 26.13 -33.90
C THR A 444 -14.82 25.82 -34.75
N THR A 445 -13.65 26.41 -34.46
CA THR A 445 -12.42 26.28 -35.25
C THR A 445 -11.37 25.38 -34.58
N LYS A 446 -11.38 25.26 -33.25
CA LYS A 446 -10.36 24.54 -32.47
C LYS A 446 -10.91 23.32 -31.73
N GLN A 447 -10.14 22.24 -31.73
CA GLN A 447 -10.38 21.01 -30.98
C GLN A 447 -9.24 20.75 -30.01
N LEU A 448 -9.58 20.15 -28.87
CA LEU A 448 -8.63 19.77 -27.83
C LEU A 448 -8.47 18.25 -27.86
N ILE A 449 -7.23 17.78 -27.76
CA ILE A 449 -6.91 16.41 -27.37
C ILE A 449 -6.46 16.47 -25.93
N MET A 450 -7.14 15.74 -25.06
CA MET A 450 -6.80 15.64 -23.64
C MET A 450 -6.19 14.28 -23.37
N VAL A 451 -5.08 14.25 -22.64
CA VAL A 451 -4.51 13.03 -22.07
C VAL A 451 -4.94 12.95 -20.60
N LYS A 452 -5.32 11.75 -20.17
CA LYS A 452 -5.80 11.42 -18.81
C LYS A 452 -4.98 12.09 -17.70
N SER A 453 -5.66 12.35 -16.58
CA SER A 453 -5.11 13.05 -15.43
C SER A 453 -3.86 12.40 -14.84
N PHE A 454 -2.83 13.20 -14.65
CA PHE A 454 -1.66 12.94 -13.82
C PHE A 454 -1.96 13.38 -12.39
N ALA A 455 -1.37 12.74 -11.38
CA ALA A 455 -1.74 12.99 -9.98
C ALA A 455 -1.33 14.40 -9.50
N THR A 456 -0.28 14.96 -10.09
CA THR A 456 0.31 16.26 -9.71
C THR A 456 0.77 17.03 -10.93
N LYS A 457 1.03 18.34 -10.76
CA LYS A 457 1.72 19.18 -11.77
C LYS A 457 2.99 18.51 -12.27
N ASN A 458 3.83 18.01 -11.37
CA ASN A 458 5.16 17.50 -11.73
C ASN A 458 5.06 16.32 -12.70
N GLU A 459 4.17 15.37 -12.45
CA GLU A 459 3.96 14.24 -13.36
C GLU A 459 3.44 14.67 -14.74
N ALA A 460 2.56 15.69 -14.78
CA ALA A 460 2.08 16.24 -16.03
C ALA A 460 3.16 17.03 -16.77
N MET A 461 4.04 17.73 -16.03
CA MET A 461 5.18 18.45 -16.59
C MET A 461 6.26 17.49 -17.13
N ASP A 462 6.48 16.35 -16.48
CA ASP A 462 7.35 15.28 -17.01
C ASP A 462 6.83 14.79 -18.37
N TYR A 463 5.51 14.60 -18.47
CA TYR A 463 4.86 14.25 -19.74
C TYR A 463 5.01 15.37 -20.78
N PHE A 464 4.79 16.63 -20.39
CA PHE A 464 4.96 17.79 -21.27
C PHE A 464 6.37 17.86 -21.84
N ILE A 465 7.39 17.71 -21.00
CA ILE A 465 8.80 17.75 -21.41
C ILE A 465 9.09 16.58 -22.35
N ALA A 466 8.64 15.36 -22.00
CA ALA A 466 8.81 14.18 -22.84
C ALA A 466 8.15 14.35 -24.22
N PHE A 467 6.95 14.93 -24.27
CA PHE A 467 6.23 15.22 -25.52
C PHE A 467 6.99 16.25 -26.37
N LYS A 468 7.44 17.35 -25.73
CA LYS A 468 8.21 18.43 -26.36
C LYS A 468 9.49 17.91 -27.01
N VAL A 469 10.26 17.06 -26.33
CA VAL A 469 11.55 16.57 -26.84
C VAL A 469 11.46 15.31 -27.72
N ASN A 470 10.27 14.72 -27.89
CA ASN A 470 10.10 13.47 -28.62
C ASN A 470 10.37 13.63 -30.14
N LYS A 471 11.37 12.89 -30.64
CA LYS A 471 11.78 12.93 -32.05
C LYS A 471 11.16 11.82 -32.91
N THR A 472 10.20 11.07 -32.38
CA THR A 472 9.61 9.89 -33.04
C THR A 472 8.12 10.08 -33.29
N SER A 473 7.27 9.58 -32.41
CA SER A 473 5.82 9.47 -32.57
C SER A 473 5.13 10.82 -32.74
N VAL A 474 5.61 11.88 -32.08
CA VAL A 474 4.96 13.22 -32.11
C VAL A 474 5.82 14.30 -32.74
N LYS A 475 6.92 13.94 -33.45
CA LYS A 475 7.86 14.87 -34.10
C LYS A 475 7.20 15.94 -35.00
N ARG A 476 6.04 15.63 -35.57
CA ARG A 476 5.30 16.55 -36.46
C ARG A 476 4.41 17.53 -35.70
N TYR A 477 4.14 17.26 -34.42
CA TYR A 477 3.13 17.93 -33.60
C TYR A 477 3.71 18.54 -32.32
N ASN A 478 4.96 18.25 -31.96
CA ASN A 478 5.62 18.81 -30.77
C ASN A 478 6.17 20.23 -30.96
N LYS A 479 5.52 21.05 -31.81
CA LYS A 479 5.87 22.47 -31.93
C LYS A 479 5.37 23.22 -30.70
N GLU A 480 6.26 24.03 -30.12
CA GLU A 480 5.88 24.95 -29.05
C GLU A 480 4.73 25.81 -29.56
N ASP A 481 3.75 26.03 -28.69
CA ASP A 481 2.51 26.78 -28.87
C ASP A 481 1.21 25.99 -29.06
N ASN A 482 1.27 24.68 -29.28
CA ASN A 482 0.05 23.86 -29.49
C ASN A 482 -0.31 22.94 -28.32
N PHE A 483 0.39 23.03 -27.19
CA PHE A 483 0.11 22.18 -26.05
C PHE A 483 0.54 22.79 -24.71
N PHE A 484 -0.16 22.40 -23.66
CA PHE A 484 0.08 22.89 -22.29
C PHE A 484 -0.45 21.88 -21.26
N VAL A 485 -0.08 22.08 -20.00
CA VAL A 485 -0.62 21.34 -18.86
C VAL A 485 -1.66 22.19 -18.15
N ILE A 486 -2.77 21.59 -17.72
CA ILE A 486 -3.91 22.30 -17.12
C ILE A 486 -4.54 21.54 -15.95
N SER A 487 -4.96 22.23 -14.91
CA SER A 487 -5.74 21.65 -13.81
C SER A 487 -7.20 21.43 -14.22
N GLY A 488 -7.94 20.58 -13.51
CA GLY A 488 -9.36 20.36 -13.80
C GLY A 488 -10.22 21.62 -13.73
N LYS A 489 -9.94 22.51 -12.77
CA LYS A 489 -10.67 23.79 -12.63
C LYS A 489 -10.40 24.73 -13.80
N ASN A 490 -9.13 24.92 -14.15
CA ASN A 490 -8.76 25.77 -15.27
C ASN A 490 -9.26 25.21 -16.60
N TYR A 491 -9.34 23.88 -16.74
CA TYR A 491 -9.92 23.26 -17.92
C TYR A 491 -11.41 23.61 -18.06
N ALA A 492 -12.16 23.59 -16.96
CA ALA A 492 -13.55 24.04 -16.97
C ALA A 492 -13.67 25.53 -17.36
N SER A 493 -12.84 26.41 -16.79
CA SER A 493 -12.80 27.83 -17.16
C SER A 493 -12.46 28.04 -18.64
N LEU A 494 -11.47 27.31 -19.16
CA LEU A 494 -11.06 27.36 -20.56
C LEU A 494 -12.20 26.96 -21.50
N LEU A 495 -13.02 25.96 -21.13
CA LEU A 495 -14.18 25.57 -21.94
C LEU A 495 -15.32 26.60 -21.91
N ILE A 496 -15.43 27.38 -20.83
CA ILE A 496 -16.43 28.45 -20.69
C ILE A 496 -15.99 29.67 -21.50
N GLU A 497 -14.76 30.12 -21.31
CA GLU A 497 -14.21 31.34 -21.92
C GLU A 497 -13.83 31.16 -23.38
N LYS A 498 -13.35 29.97 -23.75
CA LYS A 498 -12.87 29.63 -25.10
C LYS A 498 -11.65 30.43 -25.57
N GLU A 499 -10.96 31.08 -24.64
CA GLU A 499 -9.77 31.91 -24.84
C GLU A 499 -8.48 31.12 -24.54
N GLU A 500 -8.05 30.30 -25.49
CA GLU A 500 -6.79 29.53 -25.37
C GLU A 500 -5.57 30.41 -25.11
N ALA A 501 -5.46 31.53 -25.82
CA ALA A 501 -4.29 32.40 -25.74
C ALA A 501 -4.10 32.98 -24.33
N ALA A 502 -5.20 33.30 -23.64
CA ALA A 502 -5.19 33.74 -22.25
C ALA A 502 -4.67 32.63 -21.32
N TYR A 503 -5.17 31.40 -21.49
CA TYR A 503 -4.67 30.27 -20.71
C TYR A 503 -3.20 29.97 -20.98
N GLN A 504 -2.77 30.09 -22.22
CA GLN A 504 -1.40 29.81 -22.62
C GLN A 504 -0.41 30.82 -22.03
N ALA A 505 -0.78 32.11 -21.99
CA ALA A 505 -0.01 33.12 -21.28
C ALA A 505 0.09 32.83 -19.78
N PHE A 506 -1.04 32.43 -19.16
CA PHE A 506 -1.08 31.97 -17.77
C PHE A 506 -0.18 30.73 -17.54
N PHE A 507 -0.22 29.75 -18.43
CA PHE A 507 0.59 28.54 -18.36
C PHE A 507 2.09 28.87 -18.40
N ILE A 508 2.52 29.70 -19.35
CA ILE A 508 3.93 30.11 -19.48
C ILE A 508 4.40 30.76 -18.16
N LYS A 509 3.66 31.75 -17.66
CA LYS A 509 4.02 32.49 -16.44
C LYS A 509 4.07 31.62 -15.16
N ASN A 510 3.24 30.58 -15.06
CA ASN A 510 3.09 29.85 -13.79
C ASN A 510 3.69 28.43 -13.79
N TYR A 511 3.96 27.86 -14.98
CA TYR A 511 4.40 26.48 -15.14
C TYR A 511 5.77 26.36 -15.82
N MET A 512 6.23 27.36 -16.57
CA MET A 512 7.50 27.31 -17.33
C MET A 512 8.68 28.01 -16.65
N ASP A 513 8.46 28.65 -15.50
CA ASP A 513 9.51 29.29 -14.67
C ASP A 513 10.30 28.28 -13.82
#